data_AF-A0A352VII2-F1
#
_entry.id   AF-A0A352VII2-F1
#
_cell.length_a   1.000
_cell.length_b   1.000
_cell.length_c   1.000
_cell.angle_alpha   90.00
_cell.angle_beta   90.00
_cell.angle_gamma   90.00
#
_symmetry.space_group_name_H-M   'P 1'
#
loop_
_entity.id
_entity.type
_entity.pdbx_description
1 polymer ?
#
loop_
_entity_poly.entity_id
_entity_poly.type
_entity_poly.pdbx_seq_one_letter_code
_entity_poly.pdbx_strand_id
1 'polypeptide(L)'
;TPTNDWYGGHRLGDNLFAESLVAVEAATGRRVWHYQLVHHGVWDYDIPAAPTLIDITVDGRAIKAVAQVTKQGFVYVFDRVTGEPVWPIEERPVPASTVPGERLSPTQPFPTRPAAFERQGITVDDLIDFTPELRAEAEALLENNDYGGLYHPPSERGTLNLPGWAGGANWQGAAVDPTNGMMYVPSRTNPITVRLVEADAARSDFRYMRGRGGSPLGPQRLPLVKGPHTRLTAIDLNTGEHVWQIPIGDGIRSRVIDMGIPDPGPQGGGAYTGPLLTETLLFIGHGGARDGAQGGPAMLVLDKETGETLHTIDLPFLPTGTPMTYMSGGRQLIVVAFGRSEEAGLLALALN
;
A
#
# COMPACT_ATOMS: atom_id res chain seq x y z
N THR A 1 -0.04 15.80 -1.78
CA THR A 1 0.20 16.76 -2.87
C THR A 1 -0.31 18.12 -2.47
N PRO A 2 0.31 19.26 -2.83
CA PRO A 2 -0.34 20.54 -2.62
C PRO A 2 -1.46 20.68 -3.65
N THR A 3 -2.68 20.99 -3.22
CA THR A 3 -3.87 21.23 -4.07
C THR A 3 -4.42 19.99 -4.81
N ASN A 4 -4.39 19.95 -6.14
CA ASN A 4 -5.00 18.89 -6.95
C ASN A 4 -4.04 17.68 -7.08
N ASP A 5 -4.47 16.51 -6.62
CA ASP A 5 -3.67 15.27 -6.61
C ASP A 5 -3.42 14.65 -7.98
N TRP A 6 -4.17 15.05 -9.01
CA TRP A 6 -4.19 14.39 -10.32
C TRP A 6 -3.79 15.30 -11.48
N TYR A 7 -3.77 16.61 -11.27
CA TYR A 7 -3.32 17.59 -12.26
C TYR A 7 -2.37 18.62 -11.64
N GLY A 8 -1.16 18.72 -12.19
CA GLY A 8 -0.06 19.54 -11.71
C GLY A 8 0.18 20.84 -12.48
N GLY A 9 -0.58 21.12 -13.56
CA GLY A 9 -0.33 22.29 -14.42
C GLY A 9 -0.45 23.66 -13.74
N HIS A 10 -1.10 23.75 -12.58
CA HIS A 10 -1.21 24.98 -11.78
C HIS A 10 -0.12 25.10 -10.70
N ARG A 11 0.76 24.09 -10.57
CA ARG A 11 1.78 23.99 -9.52
C ARG A 11 3.09 23.41 -10.08
N LEU A 12 3.69 24.13 -11.00
CA LEU A 12 4.91 23.69 -11.69
C LEU A 12 6.11 23.53 -10.73
N GLY A 13 7.07 22.69 -11.13
CA GLY A 13 8.25 22.36 -10.34
C GLY A 13 7.99 21.23 -9.34
N ASP A 14 9.01 20.81 -8.58
CA ASP A 14 8.97 19.57 -7.80
C ASP A 14 7.98 19.58 -6.64
N ASN A 15 7.40 20.74 -6.31
CA ASN A 15 6.44 20.91 -5.21
C ASN A 15 7.00 20.60 -3.82
N LEU A 16 8.31 20.73 -3.62
CA LEU A 16 8.95 20.55 -2.31
C LEU A 16 8.28 21.44 -1.24
N PHE A 17 7.87 20.95 -0.06
CA PHE A 17 8.14 19.65 0.60
C PHE A 17 6.98 18.63 0.51
N ALA A 18 6.21 18.65 -0.56
CA ALA A 18 5.20 17.61 -0.77
C ALA A 18 5.84 16.22 -0.88
N GLU A 19 5.11 15.17 -0.48
CA GLU A 19 5.54 13.76 -0.52
C GLU A 19 6.96 13.54 0.04
N SER A 20 7.31 14.24 1.13
CA SER A 20 8.65 14.22 1.71
C SER A 20 8.66 13.62 3.11
N LEU A 21 9.73 12.88 3.42
CA LEU A 21 10.10 12.58 4.79
C LEU A 21 10.92 13.75 5.34
N VAL A 22 10.53 14.29 6.49
CA VAL A 22 11.16 15.48 7.07
C VAL A 22 11.53 15.21 8.52
N ALA A 23 12.78 15.51 8.88
CA ALA A 23 13.24 15.53 10.27
C ALA A 23 13.37 16.97 10.75
N VAL A 24 12.78 17.24 11.91
CA VAL A 24 12.81 18.55 12.57
C VAL A 24 13.26 18.43 14.01
N GLU A 25 13.88 19.47 14.53
CA GLU A 25 14.15 19.62 15.96
C GLU A 25 12.84 19.87 16.70
N ALA A 26 12.45 18.97 17.60
CA ALA A 26 11.13 19.01 18.26
C ALA A 26 10.86 20.31 19.04
N ALA A 27 11.90 20.91 19.64
CA ALA A 27 11.75 22.12 20.44
C ALA A 27 11.56 23.40 19.59
N THR A 28 12.11 23.44 18.38
CA THR A 28 12.22 24.67 17.57
C THR A 28 11.47 24.59 16.25
N GLY A 29 11.13 23.39 15.79
CA GLY A 29 10.61 23.14 14.44
C GLY A 29 11.67 23.30 13.34
N ARG A 30 12.94 23.56 13.68
CA ARG A 30 14.01 23.75 12.70
C ARG A 30 14.25 22.43 11.95
N ARG A 31 14.16 22.48 10.63
CA ARG A 31 14.48 21.33 9.77
C ARG A 31 15.94 20.92 9.94
N VAL A 32 16.15 19.64 10.23
CA VAL A 32 17.47 19.00 10.29
C VAL A 32 17.83 18.48 8.91
N TRP A 33 16.99 17.61 8.35
CA TRP A 33 17.11 17.07 7.00
C TRP A 33 15.73 16.76 6.42
N HIS A 34 15.66 16.51 5.12
CA HIS A 34 14.48 15.98 4.45
C HIS A 34 14.90 15.17 3.23
N TYR A 35 14.01 14.32 2.74
CA TYR A 35 14.10 13.67 1.45
C TYR A 35 12.73 13.69 0.77
N GLN A 36 12.66 14.12 -0.48
CA GLN A 36 11.43 14.11 -1.26
C GLN A 36 11.27 12.78 -2.01
N LEU A 37 10.19 12.05 -1.74
CA LEU A 37 9.96 10.68 -2.23
C LEU A 37 9.19 10.64 -3.56
N VAL A 38 8.52 11.74 -3.91
CA VAL A 38 7.87 11.95 -5.22
C VAL A 38 8.10 13.38 -5.66
N HIS A 39 8.64 13.56 -6.87
CA HIS A 39 8.78 14.87 -7.50
C HIS A 39 7.52 15.20 -8.27
N HIS A 40 6.92 16.37 -8.03
CA HIS A 40 5.73 16.83 -8.77
C HIS A 40 4.61 15.77 -8.83
N GLY A 41 4.12 15.29 -7.69
CA GLY A 41 3.18 14.17 -7.64
C GLY A 41 1.86 14.44 -8.39
N VAL A 42 1.38 13.51 -9.20
CA VAL A 42 0.05 13.54 -9.87
C VAL A 42 -0.70 12.19 -9.73
N TRP A 43 -0.43 11.45 -8.66
CA TRP A 43 -0.88 10.07 -8.47
C TRP A 43 -1.60 9.78 -7.15
N ASP A 44 -1.77 10.80 -6.29
CA ASP A 44 -2.20 10.62 -4.90
C ASP A 44 -1.28 9.66 -4.11
N TYR A 45 0.03 9.78 -4.33
CA TYR A 45 1.07 9.04 -3.60
C TYR A 45 1.58 9.82 -2.39
N ASP A 46 0.66 10.30 -1.55
CA ASP A 46 0.99 10.78 -0.22
C ASP A 46 1.67 9.70 0.64
N ILE A 47 2.24 10.15 1.76
CA ILE A 47 3.04 9.34 2.68
C ILE A 47 2.31 9.28 4.03
N PRO A 48 1.17 8.55 4.12
CA PRO A 48 0.28 8.61 5.28
C PRO A 48 0.72 7.69 6.43
N ALA A 49 1.54 6.69 6.14
CA ALA A 49 2.10 5.81 7.15
C ALA A 49 3.11 6.57 8.01
N ALA A 50 3.02 6.43 9.33
CA ALA A 50 4.04 6.95 10.23
C ALA A 50 5.40 6.27 9.92
N PRO A 51 6.51 7.03 9.85
CA PRO A 51 7.84 6.45 9.71
C PRO A 51 8.17 5.59 10.95
N THR A 52 8.74 4.41 10.73
CA THR A 52 9.12 3.50 11.82
C THR A 52 10.61 3.64 12.13
N LEU A 53 10.94 3.85 13.40
CA LEU A 53 12.33 3.94 13.86
C LEU A 53 12.82 2.56 14.30
N ILE A 54 13.99 2.16 13.82
CA ILE A 54 14.59 0.86 14.10
C ILE A 54 16.12 0.96 14.06
N ASP A 55 16.82 0.20 14.89
CA ASP A 55 18.27 0.06 14.80
C ASP A 55 18.59 -1.22 14.01
N ILE A 56 19.46 -1.11 13.01
CA ILE A 56 19.81 -2.21 12.08
C ILE A 56 21.32 -2.29 11.90
N THR A 57 21.82 -3.40 11.38
CA THR A 57 23.22 -3.56 10.99
C THR A 57 23.32 -3.94 9.52
N VAL A 58 23.88 -3.06 8.69
CA VAL A 58 24.06 -3.30 7.25
C VAL A 58 25.55 -3.34 6.95
N ASP A 59 26.03 -4.42 6.33
CA ASP A 59 27.46 -4.62 6.02
C ASP A 59 28.40 -4.41 7.23
N GLY A 60 27.95 -4.82 8.42
CA GLY A 60 28.68 -4.67 9.68
C GLY A 60 28.62 -3.26 10.31
N ARG A 61 27.96 -2.29 9.67
CA ARG A 61 27.73 -0.95 10.20
C ARG A 61 26.40 -0.89 10.96
N ALA A 62 26.45 -0.53 12.23
CA ALA A 62 25.24 -0.20 13.01
C ALA A 62 24.65 1.13 12.53
N ILE A 63 23.36 1.15 12.24
CA ILE A 63 22.64 2.31 11.71
C ILE A 63 21.41 2.56 12.56
N LYS A 64 21.26 3.82 12.97
CA LYS A 64 20.03 4.33 13.57
C LYS A 64 19.04 4.62 12.44
N ALA A 65 18.29 3.63 11.98
CA ALA A 65 17.45 3.77 10.81
C ALA A 65 16.06 4.38 11.10
N VAL A 66 15.49 4.98 10.05
CA VAL A 66 14.07 5.26 9.88
C VAL A 66 13.61 4.61 8.57
N ALA A 67 12.54 3.82 8.63
CA ALA A 67 11.94 3.14 7.50
C ALA A 67 10.56 3.72 7.20
N GLN A 68 10.34 4.14 5.95
CA GLN A 68 9.11 4.75 5.48
C GLN A 68 8.48 3.85 4.42
N VAL A 69 7.39 3.15 4.78
CA VAL A 69 6.53 2.48 3.79
C VAL A 69 5.69 3.53 3.06
N THR A 70 5.42 3.30 1.78
CA THR A 70 4.81 4.30 0.91
C THR A 70 3.70 3.73 0.04
N LYS A 71 2.82 4.62 -0.46
CA LYS A 71 1.76 4.24 -1.41
C LYS A 71 2.33 3.65 -2.70
N GLN A 72 3.55 4.00 -3.08
CA GLN A 72 4.26 3.44 -4.23
C GLN A 72 4.59 1.95 -4.10
N GLY A 73 4.53 1.37 -2.90
CA GLY A 73 4.97 -0.02 -2.66
C GLY A 73 6.46 -0.15 -2.34
N PHE A 74 7.14 0.96 -2.02
CA PHE A 74 8.53 0.97 -1.57
C PHE A 74 8.64 1.14 -0.05
N VAL A 75 9.71 0.58 0.51
CA VAL A 75 10.26 1.02 1.79
C VAL A 75 11.49 1.88 1.51
N TYR A 76 11.45 3.15 1.91
CA TYR A 76 12.63 4.01 1.90
C TYR A 76 13.29 3.95 3.27
N VAL A 77 14.61 3.73 3.31
CA VAL A 77 15.34 3.56 4.57
C VAL A 77 16.51 4.55 4.63
N PHE A 78 16.55 5.33 5.69
CA PHE A 78 17.57 6.36 5.92
C PHE A 78 18.19 6.21 7.30
N ASP A 79 19.43 6.66 7.47
CA ASP A 79 19.96 6.99 8.79
C ASP A 79 19.15 8.17 9.33
N ARG A 80 18.41 7.96 10.43
CA ARG A 80 17.46 8.94 10.98
C ARG A 80 18.15 10.18 11.54
N VAL A 81 19.46 10.12 11.80
CA VAL A 81 20.24 11.25 12.30
C VAL A 81 20.72 12.13 11.16
N THR A 82 21.27 11.53 10.10
CA THR A 82 21.91 12.27 8.99
C THR A 82 20.97 12.53 7.81
N GLY A 83 19.95 11.69 7.61
CA GLY A 83 19.10 11.69 6.42
C GLY A 83 19.74 10.99 5.21
N GLU A 84 20.92 10.38 5.39
CA GLU A 84 21.58 9.62 4.32
C GLU A 84 20.82 8.32 4.06
N PRO A 85 20.56 7.95 2.78
CA PRO A 85 19.90 6.71 2.47
C PRO A 85 20.80 5.51 2.81
N VAL A 86 20.21 4.45 3.37
CA VAL A 86 20.95 3.24 3.75
C VAL A 86 21.43 2.47 2.51
N TRP A 87 20.59 2.43 1.47
CA TRP A 87 20.93 1.89 0.16
C TRP A 87 20.70 2.94 -0.93
N PRO A 88 21.32 2.80 -2.12
CA PRO A 88 21.14 3.76 -3.20
C PRO A 88 19.66 4.02 -3.54
N ILE A 89 19.37 5.27 -3.86
CA ILE A 89 18.09 5.69 -4.45
C ILE A 89 18.44 6.29 -5.82
N GLU A 90 17.93 5.68 -6.88
CA GLU A 90 18.24 6.06 -8.25
C GLU A 90 17.17 6.98 -8.81
N GLU A 91 17.59 8.08 -9.43
CA GLU A 91 16.71 8.89 -10.27
C GLU A 91 16.50 8.19 -11.61
N ARG A 92 15.29 7.69 -11.86
CA ARG A 92 14.96 6.98 -13.10
C ARG A 92 14.01 7.80 -13.98
N PRO A 93 14.20 7.82 -15.31
CA PRO A 93 13.28 8.48 -16.22
C PRO A 93 11.86 7.93 -16.11
N VAL A 94 10.87 8.82 -16.15
CA VAL A 94 9.45 8.47 -16.14
C VAL A 94 8.72 9.15 -17.31
N PRO A 95 7.55 8.63 -17.75
CA PRO A 95 6.82 9.25 -18.86
C PRO A 95 6.41 10.70 -18.55
N ALA A 96 6.51 11.56 -19.55
CA ALA A 96 5.98 12.92 -19.47
C ALA A 96 4.44 12.92 -19.55
N SER A 97 3.81 13.95 -19.02
CA SER A 97 2.36 14.16 -19.20
C SER A 97 2.05 14.56 -20.64
N THR A 98 0.90 14.09 -21.13
CA THR A 98 0.30 14.55 -22.39
C THR A 98 -0.77 15.62 -22.17
N VAL A 99 -1.10 15.96 -20.91
CA VAL A 99 -2.20 16.86 -20.59
C VAL A 99 -1.76 18.32 -20.70
N PRO A 100 -2.52 19.18 -21.42
CA PRO A 100 -2.15 20.58 -21.64
C PRO A 100 -1.82 21.37 -20.37
N GLY A 101 -0.68 22.04 -20.38
CA GLY A 101 -0.20 22.89 -19.29
C GLY A 101 0.49 22.16 -18.14
N GLU A 102 0.49 20.82 -18.14
CA GLU A 102 1.20 20.02 -17.15
C GLU A 102 2.68 19.85 -17.54
N ARG A 103 3.57 19.92 -16.54
CA ARG A 103 5.01 19.66 -16.70
C ARG A 103 5.49 18.86 -15.50
N LEU A 104 5.52 17.54 -15.66
CA LEU A 104 6.01 16.61 -14.64
C LEU A 104 7.53 16.64 -14.55
N SER A 105 8.06 16.13 -13.43
CA SER A 105 9.49 15.84 -13.30
C SER A 105 9.93 14.80 -14.35
N PRO A 106 11.11 14.96 -14.99
CA PRO A 106 11.63 13.98 -15.95
C PRO A 106 12.07 12.66 -15.28
N THR A 107 12.37 12.69 -13.98
CA THR A 107 12.80 11.53 -13.20
C THR A 107 12.02 11.42 -11.89
N GLN A 108 12.03 10.22 -11.31
CA GLN A 108 11.54 9.97 -9.96
C GLN A 108 12.56 9.17 -9.16
N PRO A 109 12.54 9.24 -7.82
CA PRO A 109 13.36 8.40 -6.96
C PRO A 109 12.89 6.94 -6.95
N PHE A 110 13.82 6.01 -7.08
CA PHE A 110 13.59 4.56 -6.95
C PHE A 110 14.62 3.96 -5.98
N PRO A 111 14.21 3.57 -4.75
CA PRO A 111 15.13 2.91 -3.83
C PRO A 111 15.52 1.54 -4.39
N THR A 112 16.81 1.19 -4.31
CA THR A 112 17.29 -0.09 -4.83
C THR A 112 17.03 -1.24 -3.86
N ARG A 113 16.91 -0.93 -2.56
CA ARG A 113 16.62 -1.89 -1.49
C ARG A 113 15.80 -1.23 -0.37
N PRO A 114 14.95 -2.00 0.32
CA PRO A 114 14.44 -3.33 -0.05
C PRO A 114 13.75 -3.33 -1.43
N ALA A 115 13.57 -4.51 -2.03
CA ALA A 115 12.74 -4.62 -3.24
C ALA A 115 11.30 -4.12 -2.94
N ALA A 116 10.60 -3.64 -3.97
CA ALA A 116 9.21 -3.19 -3.82
C ALA A 116 8.34 -4.32 -3.24
N PHE A 117 7.63 -4.06 -2.14
CA PHE A 117 6.77 -5.05 -1.47
C PHE A 117 5.40 -5.19 -2.14
N GLU A 118 5.07 -4.31 -3.08
CA GLU A 118 3.81 -4.35 -3.83
C GLU A 118 4.05 -4.05 -5.31
N ARG A 119 3.10 -4.49 -6.15
CA ARG A 119 3.16 -4.35 -7.61
C ARG A 119 3.19 -2.88 -8.03
N GLN A 120 4.07 -2.58 -8.98
CA GLN A 120 4.36 -1.23 -9.47
C GLN A 120 4.14 -1.13 -10.97
N GLY A 121 2.97 -0.63 -11.35
CA GLY A 121 2.48 -0.60 -12.72
C GLY A 121 1.60 -1.78 -13.08
N ILE A 122 1.08 -1.75 -14.30
CA ILE A 122 0.24 -2.82 -14.87
C ILE A 122 0.80 -3.17 -16.24
N THR A 123 0.87 -4.46 -16.51
CA THR A 123 1.14 -5.04 -17.82
C THR A 123 0.06 -6.06 -18.18
N VAL A 124 0.07 -6.52 -19.43
CA VAL A 124 -0.84 -7.58 -19.90
C VAL A 124 -0.66 -8.88 -19.08
N ASP A 125 0.55 -9.16 -18.60
CA ASP A 125 0.85 -10.37 -17.82
C ASP A 125 0.28 -10.35 -16.38
N ASP A 126 -0.04 -9.15 -15.88
CA ASP A 126 -0.65 -8.95 -14.57
C ASP A 126 -2.16 -9.22 -14.57
N LEU A 127 -2.79 -9.32 -15.74
CA LEU A 127 -4.22 -9.53 -15.89
C LEU A 127 -4.63 -10.95 -15.47
N ILE A 128 -5.83 -11.08 -14.90
CA ILE A 128 -6.35 -12.41 -14.53
C ILE A 128 -6.39 -13.36 -15.73
N ASP A 129 -6.10 -14.62 -15.48
CA ASP A 129 -6.01 -15.69 -16.48
C ASP A 129 -6.65 -17.00 -15.99
N PHE A 130 -7.63 -16.89 -15.09
CA PHE A 130 -8.40 -18.04 -14.58
C PHE A 130 -9.03 -18.89 -15.69
N THR A 131 -9.49 -18.25 -16.78
CA THR A 131 -9.86 -18.90 -18.05
C THR A 131 -9.45 -18.03 -19.25
N PRO A 132 -9.35 -18.59 -20.47
CA PRO A 132 -9.09 -17.80 -21.68
C PRO A 132 -10.12 -16.69 -21.93
N GLU A 133 -11.39 -16.93 -21.63
CA GLU A 133 -12.47 -15.97 -21.81
C GLU A 133 -12.33 -14.79 -20.84
N LEU A 134 -12.07 -15.07 -19.55
CA LEU A 134 -11.82 -14.04 -18.56
C LEU A 134 -10.57 -13.23 -18.90
N ARG A 135 -9.52 -13.88 -19.41
CA ARG A 135 -8.30 -13.21 -19.88
C ARG A 135 -8.60 -12.24 -21.02
N ALA A 136 -9.34 -12.66 -22.04
CA ALA A 136 -9.71 -11.83 -23.18
C ALA A 136 -10.57 -10.61 -22.77
N GLU A 137 -11.52 -10.81 -21.84
CA GLU A 137 -12.29 -9.71 -21.26
C GLU A 137 -11.37 -8.71 -20.51
N ALA A 138 -10.37 -9.21 -19.78
CA ALA A 138 -9.44 -8.37 -19.04
C ALA A 138 -8.53 -7.55 -19.97
N GLU A 139 -8.06 -8.17 -21.05
CA GLU A 139 -7.25 -7.50 -22.09
C GLU A 139 -8.05 -6.38 -22.77
N ALA A 140 -9.31 -6.63 -23.13
CA ALA A 140 -10.18 -5.60 -23.70
C ALA A 140 -10.41 -4.42 -22.74
N LEU A 141 -10.50 -4.68 -21.42
CA LEU A 141 -10.58 -3.60 -20.42
C LEU A 141 -9.28 -2.80 -20.31
N LEU A 142 -8.13 -3.47 -20.38
CA LEU A 142 -6.82 -2.82 -20.38
C LEU A 142 -6.63 -1.92 -21.61
N GLU A 143 -7.00 -2.41 -22.81
CA GLU A 143 -6.89 -1.67 -24.08
C GLU A 143 -7.68 -0.35 -24.11
N ASN A 144 -8.76 -0.24 -23.33
CA ASN A 144 -9.57 0.97 -23.27
C ASN A 144 -8.91 2.11 -22.47
N ASN A 145 -7.78 1.86 -21.81
CA ASN A 145 -7.10 2.81 -20.95
C ASN A 145 -5.62 2.95 -21.36
N ASP A 146 -5.01 4.07 -21.03
CA ASP A 146 -3.55 4.16 -20.94
C ASP A 146 -3.10 3.38 -19.69
N TYR A 147 -1.89 2.84 -19.71
CA TYR A 147 -1.32 2.08 -18.59
C TYR A 147 0.20 2.03 -18.71
N GLY A 148 0.87 1.65 -17.63
CA GLY A 148 2.32 1.47 -17.63
C GLY A 148 2.89 1.27 -16.24
N GLY A 149 4.17 1.64 -16.06
CA GLY A 149 4.86 1.58 -14.78
C GLY A 149 4.29 2.52 -13.72
N LEU A 150 4.84 2.42 -12.50
CA LEU A 150 4.43 3.17 -11.29
C LEU A 150 4.06 4.64 -11.52
N TYR A 151 4.89 5.38 -12.27
CA TYR A 151 4.72 6.81 -12.51
C TYR A 151 4.18 7.13 -13.91
N HIS A 152 3.40 6.22 -14.52
CA HIS A 152 2.66 6.56 -15.72
C HIS A 152 1.56 7.58 -15.37
N PRO A 153 1.53 8.76 -15.99
CA PRO A 153 0.68 9.86 -15.53
C PRO A 153 -0.79 9.66 -15.91
N PRO A 154 -1.73 10.27 -15.16
CA PRO A 154 -3.12 10.39 -15.61
C PRO A 154 -3.23 11.08 -16.98
N SER A 155 -4.23 10.67 -17.76
CA SER A 155 -4.48 11.23 -19.10
C SER A 155 -5.95 11.59 -19.31
N GLU A 156 -6.25 12.30 -20.40
CA GLU A 156 -7.62 12.59 -20.83
C GLU A 156 -8.36 11.36 -21.39
N ARG A 157 -7.64 10.33 -21.84
CA ARG A 157 -8.20 9.02 -22.23
C ARG A 157 -8.56 8.20 -20.99
N GLY A 158 -7.79 8.34 -19.93
CA GLY A 158 -7.91 7.58 -18.70
C GLY A 158 -6.73 6.63 -18.54
N THR A 159 -6.07 6.69 -17.39
CA THR A 159 -4.92 5.85 -17.05
C THR A 159 -5.32 4.82 -16.00
N LEU A 160 -4.95 3.56 -16.20
CA LEU A 160 -4.97 2.53 -15.17
C LEU A 160 -3.69 2.64 -14.32
N ASN A 161 -3.83 3.16 -13.10
CA ASN A 161 -2.74 3.33 -12.15
C ASN A 161 -2.68 2.15 -11.17
N LEU A 162 -1.47 1.63 -10.95
CA LEU A 162 -1.17 0.66 -9.89
C LEU A 162 0.21 0.95 -9.28
N PRO A 163 0.33 1.13 -7.96
CA PRO A 163 -0.76 1.23 -6.98
C PRO A 163 -1.74 2.38 -7.30
N GLY A 164 -3.01 2.24 -6.92
CA GLY A 164 -3.95 3.36 -6.97
C GLY A 164 -3.81 4.30 -5.76
N TRP A 165 -4.76 5.20 -5.56
CA TRP A 165 -4.82 6.13 -4.41
C TRP A 165 -4.85 5.43 -3.05
N ALA A 166 -5.32 4.17 -3.00
CA ALA A 166 -5.25 3.38 -1.78
C ALA A 166 -3.80 2.99 -1.42
N GLY A 167 -2.88 3.06 -2.38
CA GLY A 167 -1.48 2.68 -2.26
C GLY A 167 -1.25 1.19 -2.10
N GLY A 168 0.03 0.81 -2.14
CA GLY A 168 0.52 -0.46 -1.63
C GLY A 168 0.43 -0.48 -0.11
N ALA A 169 1.16 0.42 0.57
CA ALA A 169 0.95 0.72 1.99
C ALA A 169 0.18 2.03 2.17
N ASN A 170 -0.52 2.17 3.30
CA ASN A 170 -1.29 3.36 3.65
C ASN A 170 -1.23 3.57 5.18
N TRP A 171 -2.20 4.26 5.77
CA TRP A 171 -2.24 4.62 7.20
C TRP A 171 -2.16 3.43 8.18
N GLN A 172 -2.34 2.18 7.72
CA GLN A 172 -2.10 0.98 8.53
C GLN A 172 -0.66 0.85 9.03
N GLY A 173 0.31 1.42 8.30
CA GLY A 173 1.73 1.37 8.66
C GLY A 173 2.32 -0.04 8.61
N ALA A 174 3.40 -0.22 9.35
CA ALA A 174 4.15 -1.47 9.46
C ALA A 174 4.60 -1.69 10.92
N ALA A 175 4.90 -2.95 11.28
CA ALA A 175 5.51 -3.29 12.55
C ALA A 175 6.98 -3.63 12.34
N VAL A 176 7.80 -3.41 13.37
CA VAL A 176 9.20 -3.81 13.38
C VAL A 176 9.52 -4.59 14.63
N ASP A 177 10.38 -5.59 14.49
CA ASP A 177 11.02 -6.29 15.59
C ASP A 177 12.39 -5.64 15.88
N PRO A 178 12.53 -4.89 16.98
CA PRO A 178 13.78 -4.22 17.29
C PRO A 178 14.91 -5.17 17.71
N THR A 179 14.62 -6.46 17.95
CA THR A 179 15.62 -7.43 18.42
C THR A 179 16.44 -8.03 17.29
N ASN A 180 15.88 -8.07 16.08
CA ASN A 180 16.51 -8.70 14.92
C ASN A 180 16.44 -7.86 13.64
N GLY A 181 15.79 -6.70 13.64
CA GLY A 181 15.73 -5.83 12.46
C GLY A 181 14.64 -6.19 11.44
N MET A 182 13.71 -7.10 11.78
CA MET A 182 12.62 -7.50 10.90
C MET A 182 11.53 -6.43 10.81
N MET A 183 10.94 -6.27 9.62
CA MET A 183 9.83 -5.38 9.34
C MET A 183 8.68 -6.14 8.67
N TYR A 184 7.45 -5.89 9.10
CA TYR A 184 6.25 -6.54 8.61
C TYR A 184 5.31 -5.51 7.97
N VAL A 185 5.14 -5.60 6.66
CA VAL A 185 4.43 -4.60 5.85
C VAL A 185 3.16 -5.21 5.24
N PRO A 186 1.97 -4.87 5.76
CA PRO A 186 0.74 -5.21 5.08
C PRO A 186 0.51 -4.27 3.91
N SER A 187 0.05 -4.82 2.79
CA SER A 187 -0.14 -4.08 1.56
C SER A 187 -1.30 -4.58 0.73
N ARG A 188 -1.66 -3.80 -0.29
CA ARG A 188 -2.73 -4.15 -1.22
C ARG A 188 -2.41 -3.83 -2.67
N THR A 189 -2.86 -4.73 -3.54
CA THR A 189 -2.97 -4.48 -4.97
C THR A 189 -4.38 -3.94 -5.25
N ASN A 190 -4.46 -2.67 -5.62
CA ASN A 190 -5.74 -2.03 -5.96
C ASN A 190 -5.56 -1.08 -7.15
N PRO A 191 -5.78 -1.55 -8.39
CA PRO A 191 -5.74 -0.67 -9.55
C PRO A 191 -6.92 0.29 -9.51
N ILE A 192 -6.73 1.45 -10.14
CA ILE A 192 -7.75 2.48 -10.32
C ILE A 192 -7.66 3.03 -11.74
N THR A 193 -8.77 3.51 -12.27
CA THR A 193 -8.77 4.34 -13.48
C THR A 193 -8.86 5.80 -13.10
N VAL A 194 -7.93 6.61 -13.61
CA VAL A 194 -7.90 8.06 -13.43
C VAL A 194 -7.98 8.71 -14.80
N ARG A 195 -9.11 9.37 -15.06
CA ARG A 195 -9.32 10.17 -16.27
C ARG A 195 -9.38 11.63 -15.91
N LEU A 196 -8.58 12.45 -16.58
CA LEU A 196 -8.66 13.90 -16.46
C LEU A 196 -9.71 14.45 -17.44
N VAL A 197 -10.52 15.37 -16.95
CA VAL A 197 -11.52 16.10 -17.74
C VAL A 197 -11.35 17.59 -17.49
N GLU A 198 -11.61 18.42 -18.50
CA GLU A 198 -11.65 19.86 -18.30
C GLU A 198 -12.68 20.21 -17.23
N ALA A 199 -12.31 21.12 -16.33
CA ALA A 199 -13.21 21.53 -15.27
C ALA A 199 -14.29 22.48 -15.82
N ASP A 200 -15.47 22.40 -15.22
CA ASP A 200 -16.48 23.44 -15.38
C ASP A 200 -16.00 24.71 -14.68
N ALA A 201 -15.64 25.74 -15.47
CA ALA A 201 -15.13 27.02 -14.97
C ALA A 201 -16.13 27.76 -14.06
N ALA A 202 -17.42 27.40 -14.08
CA ALA A 202 -18.40 27.94 -13.13
C ALA A 202 -18.36 27.26 -11.75
N ARG A 203 -17.68 26.11 -11.63
CA ARG A 203 -17.60 25.30 -10.40
C ARG A 203 -16.20 25.16 -9.83
N SER A 204 -15.16 25.37 -10.64
CA SER A 204 -13.78 25.21 -10.21
C SER A 204 -12.83 26.09 -11.01
N ASP A 205 -11.80 26.57 -10.31
CA ASP A 205 -10.71 27.36 -10.87
C ASP A 205 -9.60 26.47 -11.47
N PHE A 206 -9.72 25.15 -11.35
CA PHE A 206 -8.77 24.22 -11.96
C PHE A 206 -9.01 24.10 -13.47
N ARG A 207 -7.96 23.95 -14.28
CA ARG A 207 -8.12 23.65 -15.70
C ARG A 207 -8.64 22.23 -15.94
N TYR A 208 -8.09 21.28 -15.21
CA TYR A 208 -8.47 19.87 -15.27
C TYR A 208 -8.80 19.33 -13.87
N MET A 209 -9.76 18.43 -13.80
CA MET A 209 -10.11 17.68 -12.60
C MET A 209 -10.17 16.18 -12.91
N ARG A 210 -10.06 15.37 -11.85
CA ARG A 210 -10.38 13.94 -11.97
C ARG A 210 -11.86 13.78 -12.32
N GLY A 211 -12.12 13.22 -13.50
CA GLY A 211 -13.45 12.83 -13.94
C GLY A 211 -13.99 11.62 -13.16
N ARG A 212 -15.11 11.07 -13.62
CA ARG A 212 -15.60 9.80 -13.06
C ARG A 212 -14.58 8.69 -13.33
N GLY A 213 -14.05 8.15 -12.25
CA GLY A 213 -13.08 7.05 -12.24
C GLY A 213 -13.16 6.32 -10.90
N GLY A 214 -12.68 5.09 -10.85
CA GLY A 214 -12.87 4.17 -9.74
C GLY A 214 -11.92 2.98 -9.85
N SER A 215 -12.02 2.04 -8.92
CA SER A 215 -11.46 0.72 -9.15
C SER A 215 -12.17 0.08 -10.35
N PRO A 216 -11.45 -0.39 -11.38
CA PRO A 216 -12.06 -0.98 -12.54
C PRO A 216 -12.82 -2.26 -12.12
N LEU A 217 -14.04 -2.42 -12.61
CA LEU A 217 -14.71 -3.72 -12.55
C LEU A 217 -14.02 -4.60 -13.59
N GLY A 218 -13.35 -5.66 -13.12
CA GLY A 218 -12.74 -6.64 -14.01
C GLY A 218 -13.78 -7.59 -14.61
N PRO A 219 -13.31 -8.57 -15.41
CA PRO A 219 -14.14 -9.57 -16.08
C PRO A 219 -15.14 -10.21 -15.13
N GLN A 220 -16.42 -10.22 -15.50
CA GLN A 220 -17.50 -10.78 -14.68
C GLN A 220 -17.50 -10.30 -13.21
N ARG A 221 -17.06 -9.06 -12.95
CA ARG A 221 -16.87 -8.46 -11.61
C ARG A 221 -15.82 -9.14 -10.74
N LEU A 222 -14.93 -9.95 -11.32
CA LEU A 222 -13.67 -10.36 -10.69
C LEU A 222 -12.68 -9.18 -10.70
N PRO A 223 -11.60 -9.24 -9.90
CA PRO A 223 -10.49 -8.29 -9.99
C PRO A 223 -9.89 -8.28 -11.40
N LEU A 224 -9.43 -7.12 -11.87
CA LEU A 224 -8.78 -7.00 -13.18
C LEU A 224 -7.42 -7.71 -13.22
N VAL A 225 -6.70 -7.71 -12.10
CA VAL A 225 -5.32 -8.21 -12.00
C VAL A 225 -5.23 -9.43 -11.08
N LYS A 226 -4.24 -10.28 -11.33
CA LYS A 226 -3.91 -11.48 -10.53
C LYS A 226 -3.66 -11.11 -9.07
N GLY A 227 -4.09 -11.99 -8.18
CA GLY A 227 -3.81 -11.90 -6.74
C GLY A 227 -2.33 -12.13 -6.39
N PRO A 228 -1.98 -12.03 -5.09
CA PRO A 228 -2.89 -11.65 -4.01
C PRO A 228 -3.21 -10.15 -3.99
N HIS A 229 -4.46 -9.79 -3.68
CA HIS A 229 -4.97 -8.40 -3.64
C HIS A 229 -4.74 -7.70 -2.31
N THR A 230 -4.41 -8.47 -1.28
CA THR A 230 -3.78 -8.02 -0.03
C THR A 230 -2.75 -9.04 0.41
N ARG A 231 -1.65 -8.56 0.97
CA ARG A 231 -0.53 -9.40 1.38
C ARG A 231 0.20 -8.82 2.57
N LEU A 232 0.90 -9.67 3.30
CA LEU A 232 1.82 -9.30 4.36
C LEU A 232 3.22 -9.73 3.92
N THR A 233 4.18 -8.81 3.95
CA THR A 233 5.57 -9.06 3.58
C THR A 233 6.46 -8.89 4.79
N ALA A 234 7.30 -9.88 5.08
CA ALA A 234 8.39 -9.75 6.04
C ALA A 234 9.68 -9.38 5.32
N ILE A 235 10.35 -8.34 5.81
CA ILE A 235 11.57 -7.78 5.24
C ILE A 235 12.63 -7.74 6.33
N ASP A 236 13.78 -8.35 6.08
CA ASP A 236 14.96 -8.16 6.92
C ASP A 236 15.63 -6.83 6.55
N LEU A 237 15.59 -5.83 7.44
CA LEU A 237 16.20 -4.53 7.18
C LEU A 237 17.72 -4.51 7.38
N ASN A 238 18.34 -5.60 7.84
CA ASN A 238 19.80 -5.71 7.84
C ASN A 238 20.36 -6.01 6.45
N THR A 239 19.57 -6.66 5.59
CA THR A 239 19.96 -7.10 4.25
C THR A 239 19.14 -6.45 3.13
N GLY A 240 17.91 -6.05 3.44
CA GLY A 240 16.90 -5.58 2.49
C GLY A 240 16.16 -6.70 1.77
N GLU A 241 16.30 -7.95 2.22
CA GLU A 241 15.66 -9.11 1.59
C GLU A 241 14.23 -9.31 2.08
N HIS A 242 13.35 -9.76 1.17
CA HIS A 242 12.04 -10.27 1.55
C HIS A 242 12.21 -11.71 2.04
N VAL A 243 11.88 -11.96 3.31
CA VAL A 243 12.03 -13.27 3.93
C VAL A 243 10.86 -14.17 3.56
N TRP A 244 9.64 -13.62 3.61
CA TRP A 244 8.43 -14.27 3.15
C TRP A 244 7.36 -13.25 2.76
N GLN A 245 6.39 -13.69 1.96
CA GLN A 245 5.22 -12.92 1.59
C GLN A 245 4.01 -13.84 1.51
N ILE A 246 2.93 -13.50 2.22
CA ILE A 246 1.70 -14.30 2.26
C ILE A 246 0.45 -13.46 1.95
N PRO A 247 -0.62 -14.04 1.37
CA PRO A 247 -1.90 -13.37 1.24
C PRO A 247 -2.56 -13.10 2.60
N ILE A 248 -3.23 -11.96 2.76
CA ILE A 248 -4.03 -11.68 3.97
C ILE A 248 -5.46 -12.18 3.74
N GLY A 249 -5.70 -13.46 4.05
CA GLY A 249 -7.00 -14.14 3.88
C GLY A 249 -7.25 -14.70 2.48
N ASP A 250 -8.37 -15.40 2.30
CA ASP A 250 -8.68 -16.13 1.06
C ASP A 250 -9.18 -15.25 -0.09
N GLY A 251 -9.74 -14.07 0.19
CA GLY A 251 -10.24 -13.17 -0.84
C GLY A 251 -11.34 -13.80 -1.70
N ILE A 252 -11.23 -13.67 -3.03
CA ILE A 252 -12.23 -14.16 -3.99
C ILE A 252 -12.16 -15.68 -4.26
N ARG A 253 -11.31 -16.43 -3.55
CA ARG A 253 -11.03 -17.85 -3.81
C ARG A 253 -12.29 -18.71 -3.93
N SER A 254 -13.21 -18.61 -2.96
CA SER A 254 -14.44 -19.43 -2.97
C SER A 254 -15.32 -19.12 -4.18
N ARG A 255 -15.41 -17.84 -4.57
CA ARG A 255 -16.18 -17.41 -5.73
C ARG A 255 -15.61 -17.97 -7.03
N VAL A 256 -14.29 -18.03 -7.16
CA VAL A 256 -13.64 -18.65 -8.33
C VAL A 256 -13.99 -20.13 -8.41
N ILE A 257 -13.94 -20.85 -7.28
CA ILE A 257 -14.34 -22.27 -7.20
C ILE A 257 -15.83 -22.46 -7.54
N ASP A 258 -16.71 -21.61 -7.02
CA ASP A 258 -18.17 -21.66 -7.28
C ASP A 258 -18.52 -21.42 -8.76
N MET A 259 -17.63 -20.76 -9.51
CA MET A 259 -17.73 -20.59 -10.97
C MET A 259 -17.30 -21.85 -11.76
N GLY A 260 -16.87 -22.92 -11.08
CA GLY A 260 -16.37 -24.15 -11.70
C GLY A 260 -14.92 -24.04 -12.20
N ILE A 261 -14.19 -23.03 -11.76
CA ILE A 261 -12.78 -22.80 -12.09
C ILE A 261 -11.89 -23.48 -11.04
N PRO A 262 -10.72 -24.05 -11.40
CA PRO A 262 -9.78 -24.63 -10.43
C PRO A 262 -9.44 -23.67 -9.28
N ASP A 263 -9.25 -24.24 -8.09
CA ASP A 263 -8.90 -23.49 -6.88
C ASP A 263 -7.63 -22.65 -7.10
N PRO A 264 -7.72 -21.31 -7.06
CA PRO A 264 -6.57 -20.45 -7.30
C PRO A 264 -5.68 -20.28 -6.06
N GLY A 265 -6.01 -20.91 -4.94
CA GLY A 265 -5.41 -20.67 -3.63
C GLY A 265 -5.81 -19.32 -3.04
N PRO A 266 -5.29 -18.96 -1.84
CA PRO A 266 -5.64 -17.71 -1.17
C PRO A 266 -5.30 -16.48 -2.02
N GLN A 267 -6.29 -15.60 -2.21
CA GLN A 267 -6.16 -14.42 -3.08
C GLN A 267 -5.96 -13.11 -2.32
N GLY A 268 -5.97 -13.09 -0.99
CA GLY A 268 -5.92 -11.85 -0.22
C GLY A 268 -7.26 -11.09 -0.25
N GLY A 269 -7.77 -10.78 0.93
CA GLY A 269 -9.09 -10.20 1.15
C GLY A 269 -9.24 -8.68 1.01
N GLY A 270 -10.21 -8.19 1.77
CA GLY A 270 -10.71 -6.82 1.77
C GLY A 270 -9.87 -5.85 2.58
N ALA A 271 -10.52 -5.15 3.50
CA ALA A 271 -9.79 -4.27 4.39
C ALA A 271 -8.90 -5.10 5.31
N TYR A 272 -7.80 -4.50 5.77
CA TYR A 272 -6.88 -5.06 6.75
C TYR A 272 -6.46 -3.95 7.71
N THR A 273 -6.05 -4.37 8.91
CA THR A 273 -5.53 -3.49 9.96
C THR A 273 -4.03 -3.24 9.78
N GLY A 274 -3.46 -2.34 10.58
CA GLY A 274 -2.04 -2.40 10.86
C GLY A 274 -1.65 -3.71 11.56
N PRO A 275 -0.39 -4.13 11.47
CA PRO A 275 0.10 -5.31 12.16
C PRO A 275 0.32 -5.02 13.65
N LEU A 276 -0.05 -5.97 14.51
CA LEU A 276 0.36 -5.98 15.92
C LEU A 276 1.40 -7.09 16.09
N LEU A 277 2.60 -6.71 16.52
CA LEU A 277 3.71 -7.63 16.75
C LEU A 277 3.96 -7.80 18.25
N THR A 278 4.13 -9.04 18.69
CA THR A 278 4.66 -9.39 20.01
C THR A 278 6.03 -10.05 19.86
N GLU A 279 6.64 -10.46 20.98
CA GLU A 279 7.91 -11.19 20.96
C GLU A 279 7.85 -12.47 20.12
N THR A 280 6.69 -13.13 20.03
CA THR A 280 6.56 -14.45 19.39
C THR A 280 5.53 -14.51 18.27
N LEU A 281 4.54 -13.61 18.25
CA LEU A 281 3.39 -13.70 17.36
C LEU A 281 3.15 -12.41 16.61
N LEU A 282 2.61 -12.54 15.40
CA LEU A 282 2.19 -11.44 14.56
C LEU A 282 0.69 -11.54 14.30
N PHE A 283 -0.03 -10.45 14.56
CA PHE A 283 -1.48 -10.37 14.43
C PHE A 283 -1.87 -9.40 13.32
N ILE A 284 -2.80 -9.81 12.47
CA ILE A 284 -3.40 -8.93 11.48
C ILE A 284 -4.90 -9.19 11.31
N GLY A 285 -5.70 -8.15 11.50
CA GLY A 285 -7.13 -8.19 11.24
C GLY A 285 -7.42 -7.99 9.75
N HIS A 286 -8.42 -8.69 9.23
CA HIS A 286 -8.92 -8.48 7.88
C HIS A 286 -10.44 -8.62 7.82
N GLY A 287 -11.03 -8.10 6.74
CA GLY A 287 -12.48 -8.03 6.54
C GLY A 287 -13.10 -9.17 5.73
N GLY A 288 -12.37 -10.26 5.50
CA GLY A 288 -12.83 -11.32 4.58
C GLY A 288 -12.73 -10.94 3.10
N ALA A 289 -13.55 -11.53 2.24
CA ALA A 289 -13.56 -11.26 0.80
C ALA A 289 -14.07 -9.85 0.44
N ARG A 290 -13.52 -9.22 -0.62
CA ARG A 290 -13.93 -7.86 -1.06
C ARG A 290 -15.35 -7.80 -1.65
N ASP A 291 -15.87 -8.92 -2.12
CA ASP A 291 -17.08 -9.03 -2.94
C ASP A 291 -18.19 -9.85 -2.28
N GLY A 292 -18.05 -10.17 -0.99
CA GLY A 292 -19.05 -10.94 -0.25
C GLY A 292 -18.94 -12.46 -0.46
N ALA A 293 -17.83 -12.96 -1.01
CA ALA A 293 -17.48 -14.39 -0.93
C ALA A 293 -17.35 -14.87 0.53
N GLN A 294 -17.43 -16.19 0.73
CA GLN A 294 -17.39 -16.82 2.06
C GLN A 294 -16.09 -16.44 2.80
N GLY A 295 -16.21 -16.20 4.11
CA GLY A 295 -15.13 -15.72 4.97
C GLY A 295 -15.39 -14.29 5.45
N GLY A 296 -15.77 -14.18 6.73
CA GLY A 296 -16.08 -12.90 7.37
C GLY A 296 -14.84 -12.16 7.89
N PRO A 297 -15.05 -11.09 8.66
CA PRO A 297 -13.98 -10.46 9.41
C PRO A 297 -13.27 -11.47 10.32
N ALA A 298 -11.95 -11.43 10.34
CA ALA A 298 -11.14 -12.33 11.17
C ALA A 298 -9.81 -11.67 11.57
N MET A 299 -9.16 -12.23 12.58
CA MET A 299 -7.79 -11.92 12.97
C MET A 299 -6.90 -13.13 12.74
N LEU A 300 -5.90 -12.98 11.87
CA LEU A 300 -4.86 -13.98 11.68
C LEU A 300 -3.85 -13.86 12.80
N VAL A 301 -3.47 -15.01 13.38
CA VAL A 301 -2.37 -15.18 14.32
C VAL A 301 -1.29 -15.95 13.58
N LEU A 302 -0.17 -15.29 13.34
CA LEU A 302 0.88 -15.76 12.46
C LEU A 302 2.16 -16.05 13.26
N ASP A 303 2.87 -17.09 12.85
CA ASP A 303 4.30 -17.21 13.16
C ASP A 303 5.05 -16.08 12.44
N LYS A 304 5.78 -15.26 13.21
CA LYS A 304 6.44 -14.07 12.66
C LYS A 304 7.69 -14.41 11.82
N GLU A 305 8.26 -15.60 11.99
CA GLU A 305 9.48 -16.03 11.30
C GLU A 305 9.14 -16.65 9.95
N THR A 306 8.04 -17.40 9.87
CA THR A 306 7.65 -18.16 8.67
C THR A 306 6.48 -17.55 7.90
N GLY A 307 5.67 -16.72 8.56
CA GLY A 307 4.40 -16.23 8.02
C GLY A 307 3.27 -17.27 8.04
N GLU A 308 3.48 -18.44 8.64
CA GLU A 308 2.46 -19.48 8.76
C GLU A 308 1.29 -19.00 9.63
N THR A 309 0.06 -19.20 9.17
CA THR A 309 -1.13 -18.98 9.98
C THR A 309 -1.29 -20.08 11.02
N LEU A 310 -0.94 -19.76 12.27
CA LEU A 310 -1.09 -20.67 13.41
C LEU A 310 -2.55 -20.76 13.86
N HIS A 311 -3.28 -19.65 13.79
CA HIS A 311 -4.68 -19.59 14.17
C HIS A 311 -5.42 -18.47 13.45
N THR A 312 -6.74 -18.64 13.30
CA THR A 312 -7.66 -17.62 12.79
C THR A 312 -8.77 -17.42 13.81
N ILE A 313 -8.96 -16.19 14.26
CA ILE A 313 -10.03 -15.81 15.19
C ILE A 313 -11.10 -15.08 14.41
N ASP A 314 -12.29 -15.68 14.30
CA ASP A 314 -13.44 -15.01 13.70
C ASP A 314 -13.84 -13.77 14.51
N LEU A 315 -14.04 -12.65 13.83
CA LEU A 315 -14.45 -11.40 14.44
C LEU A 315 -15.91 -11.10 14.09
N PRO A 316 -16.73 -10.69 15.06
CA PRO A 316 -18.13 -10.35 14.81
C PRO A 316 -18.29 -9.08 13.96
N PHE A 317 -17.24 -8.26 13.85
CA PHE A 317 -17.25 -6.99 13.14
C PHE A 317 -15.96 -6.77 12.36
N LEU A 318 -16.05 -5.96 11.30
CA LEU A 318 -14.88 -5.53 10.52
C LEU A 318 -13.90 -4.74 11.41
N PRO A 319 -12.67 -5.24 11.62
CA PRO A 319 -11.67 -4.46 12.34
C PRO A 319 -11.20 -3.29 11.47
N THR A 320 -11.17 -2.09 12.04
CA THR A 320 -10.86 -0.84 11.32
C THR A 320 -9.60 -0.14 11.80
N GLY A 321 -9.15 -0.42 13.03
CA GLY A 321 -7.92 0.13 13.61
C GLY A 321 -6.80 -0.91 13.74
N THR A 322 -5.57 -0.44 13.92
CA THR A 322 -4.43 -1.29 14.31
C THR A 322 -4.69 -1.90 15.69
N PRO A 323 -4.58 -3.23 15.87
CA PRO A 323 -4.76 -3.84 17.18
C PRO A 323 -3.67 -3.36 18.14
N MET A 324 -4.01 -3.26 19.41
CA MET A 324 -3.06 -2.98 20.49
C MET A 324 -3.08 -4.13 21.51
N THR A 325 -2.02 -4.26 22.30
CA THR A 325 -1.98 -5.21 23.42
C THR A 325 -1.56 -4.53 24.72
N TYR A 326 -2.09 -5.00 25.85
CA TYR A 326 -1.70 -4.56 27.19
C TYR A 326 -2.03 -5.62 28.24
N MET A 327 -1.44 -5.49 29.43
CA MET A 327 -1.74 -6.34 30.58
C MET A 327 -2.82 -5.73 31.46
N SER A 328 -3.81 -6.52 31.85
CA SER A 328 -4.81 -6.13 32.85
C SER A 328 -5.24 -7.35 33.66
N GLY A 329 -5.26 -7.22 35.00
CA GLY A 329 -5.65 -8.32 35.88
C GLY A 329 -4.82 -9.60 35.71
N GLY A 330 -3.52 -9.47 35.36
CA GLY A 330 -2.62 -10.61 35.12
C GLY A 330 -2.82 -11.31 33.77
N ARG A 331 -3.67 -10.79 32.87
CA ARG A 331 -3.92 -11.35 31.54
C ARG A 331 -3.48 -10.37 30.47
N GLN A 332 -2.94 -10.91 29.37
CA GLN A 332 -2.66 -10.13 28.18
C GLN A 332 -3.93 -10.00 27.36
N LEU A 333 -4.29 -8.78 27.01
CA LEU A 333 -5.45 -8.45 26.19
C LEU A 333 -4.96 -7.95 24.83
N ILE A 334 -5.67 -8.32 23.77
CA ILE A 334 -5.58 -7.70 22.44
C ILE A 334 -6.87 -6.92 22.25
N VAL A 335 -6.77 -5.64 21.90
CA VAL A 335 -7.93 -4.78 21.66
C VAL A 335 -7.87 -4.20 20.27
N VAL A 336 -8.99 -4.27 19.54
CA VAL A 336 -9.12 -3.77 18.18
C VAL A 336 -10.40 -2.95 18.06
N ALA A 337 -10.30 -1.79 17.40
CA ALA A 337 -11.46 -0.98 17.07
C ALA A 337 -12.21 -1.57 15.86
N PHE A 338 -13.54 -1.48 15.90
CA PHE A 338 -14.40 -1.88 14.78
C PHE A 338 -15.44 -0.80 14.48
N GLY A 339 -16.03 -0.91 13.29
CA GLY A 339 -17.24 -0.18 12.93
C GLY A 339 -17.05 1.05 12.06
N ARG A 340 -18.19 1.56 11.56
CA ARG A 340 -18.31 2.79 10.77
C ARG A 340 -19.58 3.53 11.22
N SER A 341 -19.49 4.83 11.47
CA SER A 341 -20.64 5.65 11.90
C SER A 341 -21.22 5.23 13.26
N GLU A 342 -22.52 4.94 13.35
CA GLU A 342 -23.25 4.77 14.62
C GLU A 342 -22.97 3.43 15.31
N GLU A 343 -22.53 2.41 14.57
CA GLU A 343 -22.08 1.12 15.11
C GLU A 343 -20.55 1.09 15.14
N ALA A 344 -19.96 1.61 16.22
CA ALA A 344 -18.51 1.60 16.45
C ALA A 344 -18.18 1.25 17.91
N GLY A 345 -17.06 0.55 18.12
CA GLY A 345 -16.66 0.11 19.45
C GLY A 345 -15.28 -0.52 19.49
N LEU A 346 -14.95 -1.10 20.66
CA LEU A 346 -13.73 -1.85 20.89
C LEU A 346 -14.08 -3.32 21.15
N LEU A 347 -13.37 -4.22 20.48
CA LEU A 347 -13.40 -5.66 20.75
C LEU A 347 -12.13 -6.04 21.51
N ALA A 348 -12.26 -6.76 22.62
CA ALA A 348 -11.15 -7.25 23.41
C ALA A 348 -11.08 -8.79 23.39
N LEU A 349 -9.91 -9.32 23.08
CA LEU A 349 -9.58 -10.75 23.11
C LEU A 349 -8.59 -10.97 24.27
N ALA A 350 -8.84 -11.97 25.11
CA ALA A 350 -7.90 -12.34 26.17
C ALA A 350 -7.04 -13.52 25.70
N LEU A 351 -5.72 -13.37 25.79
CA LEU A 351 -4.77 -14.47 25.62
C LEU A 351 -4.70 -15.24 26.96
N ASN A 352 -4.88 -16.56 26.90
CA ASN A 352 -4.87 -17.45 28.06
C ASN A 352 -3.67 -18.38 28.04
#